data_AF-A0A7S2LKZ0-F1
#
_entry.id   AF-A0A7S2LKZ0-F1
#
_cell.length_a   1.000
_cell.length_b   1.000
_cell.length_c   1.000
_cell.angle_alpha   90.00
_cell.angle_beta   90.00
_cell.angle_gamma   90.00
#
_symmetry.space_group_name_H-M   'P 1'
#
loop_
_entity.id
_entity.type
_entity.pdbx_description
1 polymer ?
#
loop_
_entity_poly.entity_id
_entity_poly.type
_entity_poly.pdbx_seq_one_letter_code
_entity_poly.pdbx_strand_id
1 'polypeptide(L)'
;DHFEPEPQRRRRKATLLAERWAAQHRVQPVEAAVVAYPNGVSVCLPELADAGAAGRAALQLPVQQRLAQALETRALARVALRAYRAADPAASGLLPWEDGRICEFVDAVFREYSLFAPGEGLIRQTYNAFDTEDRCSLDALECLCLVDALIRTTLWACRQ
;
A
#
# COMPACT_ATOMS: atom_id res chain seq x y z
N ASP A 1 -13.63 31.31 -14.21
CA ASP A 1 -13.35 29.87 -14.30
C ASP A 1 -11.86 29.59 -14.28
N HIS A 2 -11.36 28.96 -13.21
CA HIS A 2 -9.99 28.43 -13.18
C HIS A 2 -10.00 27.05 -13.85
N PHE A 3 -9.45 26.95 -15.05
CA PHE A 3 -9.29 25.69 -15.76
C PHE A 3 -8.11 24.95 -15.12
N GLU A 4 -8.37 23.95 -14.29
CA GLU A 4 -7.30 23.12 -13.73
C GLU A 4 -6.79 22.14 -14.79
N PRO A 5 -5.47 22.02 -14.98
CA PRO A 5 -4.92 21.06 -15.91
C PRO A 5 -5.26 19.62 -15.47
N GLU A 6 -5.67 18.78 -16.42
CA GLU A 6 -6.01 17.35 -16.25
C GLU A 6 -5.10 16.57 -15.26
N PRO A 7 -3.75 16.66 -15.30
CA PRO A 7 -2.90 15.96 -14.35
C PRO A 7 -3.13 16.39 -12.90
N GLN A 8 -3.38 17.67 -12.65
CA GLN A 8 -3.60 18.22 -11.31
C GLN A 8 -4.97 17.81 -10.76
N ARG A 9 -5.98 17.73 -11.63
CA ARG A 9 -7.32 17.23 -11.29
C ARG A 9 -7.29 15.75 -10.90
N ARG A 10 -6.54 14.91 -11.62
CA ARG A 10 -6.38 13.48 -11.31
C ARG A 10 -5.72 13.27 -9.94
N ARG A 11 -4.64 13.99 -9.64
CA ARG A 11 -3.92 13.93 -8.36
C ARG A 11 -4.79 14.33 -7.16
N ARG A 12 -5.57 15.40 -7.29
CA ARG A 12 -6.54 15.80 -6.27
C ARG A 12 -7.62 14.75 -6.04
N LYS A 13 -8.16 14.19 -7.14
CA LYS A 13 -9.13 13.09 -7.07
C LYS A 13 -8.54 11.87 -6.36
N ALA A 14 -7.30 11.49 -6.67
CA ALA A 14 -6.60 10.39 -6.02
C ALA A 14 -6.43 10.63 -4.51
N THR A 15 -6.04 11.83 -4.10
CA THR A 15 -5.91 12.20 -2.68
C THR A 15 -7.26 12.09 -1.95
N LEU A 16 -8.34 12.61 -2.54
CA LEU A 16 -9.68 12.50 -1.97
C LEU A 16 -10.15 11.03 -1.88
N LEU A 17 -9.82 10.22 -2.87
CA LEU A 17 -10.11 8.79 -2.84
C LEU A 17 -9.30 8.07 -1.77
N ALA A 18 -8.03 8.41 -1.58
CA ALA A 18 -7.17 7.86 -0.53
C ALA A 18 -7.72 8.21 0.87
N GLU A 19 -8.14 9.45 1.09
CA GLU A 19 -8.78 9.91 2.32
C GLU A 19 -10.09 9.16 2.60
N ARG A 20 -10.95 9.07 1.58
CA ARG A 20 -12.22 8.33 1.68
C ARG A 20 -11.97 6.85 1.93
N TRP A 21 -10.97 6.26 1.28
CA TRP A 21 -10.60 4.87 1.49
C TRP A 21 -10.14 4.66 2.92
N ALA A 22 -9.21 5.49 3.44
CA ALA A 22 -8.76 5.43 4.82
C ALA A 22 -9.89 5.60 5.86
N ALA A 23 -10.92 6.40 5.54
CA ALA A 23 -12.05 6.62 6.43
C ALA A 23 -13.11 5.51 6.39
N GLN A 24 -13.46 5.01 5.20
CA GLN A 24 -14.74 4.32 4.98
C GLN A 24 -14.67 3.04 4.16
N HIS A 25 -13.51 2.60 3.68
CA HIS A 25 -13.48 1.42 2.80
C HIS A 25 -14.03 0.17 3.49
N ARG A 26 -14.63 -0.72 2.71
CA ARG A 26 -15.03 -2.04 3.22
C ARG A 26 -13.78 -2.90 3.30
N VAL A 27 -13.39 -3.26 4.51
CA VAL A 27 -12.24 -4.14 4.73
C VAL A 27 -12.61 -5.53 4.22
N GLN A 28 -11.76 -6.09 3.36
CA GLN A 28 -11.86 -7.49 2.93
C GLN A 28 -11.23 -8.41 3.99
N PRO A 29 -11.74 -9.65 4.15
CA PRO A 29 -11.19 -10.62 5.10
C PRO A 29 -9.67 -10.75 4.96
N VAL A 30 -8.97 -10.94 6.08
CA VAL A 30 -7.52 -11.11 6.10
C VAL A 30 -7.13 -12.45 5.45
N GLU A 31 -8.07 -13.38 5.35
CA GLU A 31 -7.97 -14.72 4.76
C GLU A 31 -8.23 -14.72 3.26
N ALA A 32 -8.57 -13.58 2.65
CA ALA A 32 -8.82 -13.51 1.22
C ALA A 32 -7.53 -13.79 0.44
N ALA A 33 -7.53 -14.83 -0.40
CA ALA A 33 -6.40 -15.14 -1.28
C ALA A 33 -6.23 -14.10 -2.40
N VAL A 34 -7.33 -13.48 -2.83
CA VAL A 34 -7.34 -12.42 -3.84
C VAL A 34 -8.03 -11.21 -3.25
N VAL A 35 -7.42 -10.04 -3.41
CA VAL A 35 -7.91 -8.77 -2.84
C VAL A 35 -8.12 -7.78 -3.98
N ALA A 36 -9.35 -7.27 -4.10
CA ALA A 36 -9.70 -6.25 -5.09
C ALA A 36 -9.59 -4.84 -4.50
N TYR A 37 -8.92 -3.94 -5.21
CA TYR A 37 -8.65 -2.57 -4.78
C TYR A 37 -9.56 -1.56 -5.52
N PRO A 38 -9.82 -0.38 -4.92
CA PRO A 38 -10.72 0.64 -5.49
C PRO A 38 -10.24 1.25 -6.81
N ASN A 39 -8.98 1.07 -7.18
CA ASN A 39 -8.41 1.45 -8.48
C ASN A 39 -8.63 0.38 -9.56
N GLY A 40 -9.34 -0.71 -9.26
CA GLY A 40 -9.63 -1.79 -10.21
C GLY A 40 -8.57 -2.89 -10.27
N VAL A 41 -7.45 -2.72 -9.57
CA VAL A 41 -6.39 -3.74 -9.48
C VAL A 41 -6.83 -4.86 -8.54
N SER A 42 -6.53 -6.10 -8.90
CA SER A 42 -6.70 -7.26 -8.02
C SER A 42 -5.37 -7.94 -7.81
N VAL A 43 -5.02 -8.23 -6.55
CA VAL A 43 -3.75 -8.85 -6.18
C VAL A 43 -4.00 -10.26 -5.65
N CYS A 44 -3.33 -11.25 -6.24
CA CYS A 44 -3.28 -12.62 -5.75
C CYS A 44 -2.16 -12.73 -4.70
N LEU A 45 -2.53 -12.84 -3.42
CA LEU A 45 -1.57 -12.89 -2.31
C LEU A 45 -0.64 -14.11 -2.34
N PRO A 46 -1.10 -15.33 -2.67
CA PRO A 46 -0.22 -16.50 -2.81
C PRO A 46 0.90 -16.28 -3.84
N GLU A 47 0.53 -15.84 -5.04
CA GLU A 47 1.49 -15.61 -6.13
C GLU A 47 2.51 -14.53 -5.77
N LEU A 48 2.05 -13.47 -5.10
CA LEU A 48 2.91 -12.39 -4.65
C LEU A 48 3.84 -12.81 -3.50
N ALA A 49 3.36 -13.64 -2.58
CA ALA A 49 4.16 -14.19 -1.47
C ALA A 49 5.27 -15.11 -1.98
N ASP A 50 4.94 -16.01 -2.92
CA ASP A 50 5.88 -16.96 -3.50
C ASP A 50 6.98 -16.27 -4.31
N ALA A 51 6.60 -15.27 -5.12
CA ALA A 51 7.54 -14.54 -5.98
C ALA A 51 8.45 -13.57 -5.20
N GLY A 52 7.94 -12.96 -4.14
CA GLY A 52 8.65 -11.92 -3.40
C GLY A 52 9.70 -12.41 -2.40
N ALA A 53 9.80 -13.73 -2.18
CA ALA A 53 10.47 -14.30 -1.02
C ALA A 53 10.06 -13.56 0.27
N ALA A 54 8.78 -13.16 0.37
CA ALA A 54 8.22 -12.43 1.51
C ALA A 54 8.67 -13.19 2.76
N GLY A 55 9.47 -12.52 3.61
CA GLY A 55 10.35 -13.20 4.56
C GLY A 55 9.65 -14.37 5.24
N ARG A 56 10.10 -15.60 4.95
CA ARG A 56 9.63 -16.84 5.61
C ARG A 56 9.88 -16.85 7.13
N ALA A 57 10.40 -15.75 7.68
CA ALA A 57 10.43 -15.53 9.11
C ALA A 57 9.00 -15.34 9.60
N ALA A 58 8.46 -16.37 10.25
CA ALA A 58 7.15 -16.31 10.85
C ALA A 58 7.07 -15.11 11.80
N LEU A 59 6.18 -14.14 11.49
CA LEU A 59 5.82 -13.11 12.45
C LEU A 59 5.27 -13.78 13.70
N GLN A 60 5.62 -13.27 14.88
CA GLN A 60 5.04 -13.74 16.12
C GLN A 60 3.51 -13.56 16.11
N LEU A 61 2.75 -14.50 16.68
CA LEU A 61 1.27 -14.44 16.70
C LEU A 61 0.69 -13.09 17.19
N PRO A 62 1.21 -12.44 18.25
CA PRO A 62 0.71 -11.13 18.67
C PRO A 62 0.90 -10.04 17.61
N VAL A 63 1.97 -10.12 16.81
CA VAL A 63 2.23 -9.21 15.71
C VAL A 63 1.23 -9.46 14.58
N GLN A 64 0.99 -10.73 14.24
CA GLN A 64 -0.02 -11.10 13.24
C GLN A 64 -1.42 -10.58 13.62
N GLN A 65 -1.83 -10.78 14.87
CA GLN A 65 -3.12 -10.29 15.39
C GLN A 65 -3.23 -8.75 15.33
N ARG A 66 -2.16 -8.04 15.67
CA ARG A 66 -2.12 -6.57 15.61
C ARG A 66 -2.29 -6.06 14.18
N LEU A 67 -1.64 -6.70 13.20
CA LEU A 67 -1.78 -6.34 11.79
C LEU A 67 -3.17 -6.65 11.25
N ALA A 68 -3.72 -7.82 11.58
CA ALA A 68 -5.09 -8.18 11.22
C ALA A 68 -6.10 -7.16 11.78
N GLN A 69 -5.96 -6.80 13.07
CA GLN A 69 -6.77 -5.76 13.70
C GLN A 69 -6.56 -4.39 13.03
N ALA A 70 -5.34 -4.05 12.63
CA ALA A 70 -5.06 -2.79 11.94
C ALA A 70 -5.73 -2.71 10.56
N LEU A 71 -5.83 -3.82 9.84
CA LEU A 71 -6.60 -3.92 8.60
C LEU A 71 -8.09 -3.73 8.89
N GLU A 72 -8.66 -4.49 9.83
CA GLU A 72 -10.09 -4.45 10.19
C GLU A 72 -10.56 -3.07 10.68
N THR A 73 -9.74 -2.41 11.49
CA THR A 73 -10.04 -1.08 12.04
C THR A 73 -9.64 0.06 11.11
N ARG A 74 -9.12 -0.25 9.91
CA ARG A 74 -8.57 0.72 8.94
C ARG A 74 -7.46 1.58 9.54
N ALA A 75 -6.83 1.13 10.63
CA ALA A 75 -5.71 1.82 11.22
C ALA A 75 -4.53 1.85 10.24
N LEU A 76 -4.31 0.75 9.50
CA LEU A 76 -3.28 0.68 8.47
C LEU A 76 -3.46 1.76 7.41
N ALA A 77 -4.67 1.89 6.86
CA ALA A 77 -4.97 2.88 5.85
C ALA A 77 -4.74 4.32 6.33
N ARG A 78 -5.06 4.61 7.59
CA ARG A 78 -4.80 5.93 8.21
C ARG A 78 -3.32 6.18 8.45
N VAL A 79 -2.56 5.16 8.87
CA VAL A 79 -1.10 5.24 9.02
C VAL A 79 -0.45 5.48 7.67
N ALA A 80 -0.81 4.70 6.64
CA ALA A 80 -0.33 4.87 5.27
C ALA A 80 -0.63 6.26 4.72
N LEU A 81 -1.84 6.80 4.93
CA LEU A 81 -2.17 8.17 4.51
C LEU A 81 -1.26 9.23 5.17
N ARG A 82 -0.93 9.07 6.46
CA ARG A 82 -0.01 9.99 7.16
C ARG A 82 1.41 9.86 6.62
N ALA A 83 1.90 8.65 6.42
CA ALA A 83 3.23 8.40 5.86
C ALA A 83 3.35 8.95 4.42
N TYR A 84 2.30 8.79 3.60
CA TYR A 84 2.27 9.34 2.24
C TYR A 84 2.41 10.86 2.26
N ARG A 85 1.63 11.56 3.12
CA ARG A 85 1.70 13.02 3.25
C ARG A 85 3.08 13.50 3.71
N ALA A 86 3.78 12.72 4.53
CA ALA A 86 5.15 13.01 4.92
C ALA A 86 6.16 12.80 3.77
N ALA A 87 5.91 11.81 2.91
CA ALA A 87 6.74 11.49 1.74
C ALA A 87 6.49 12.44 0.54
N ASP A 88 5.35 13.13 0.49
CA ASP A 88 5.01 14.15 -0.52
C ASP A 88 4.93 15.58 0.06
N PRO A 89 6.04 16.15 0.57
CA PRO A 89 6.02 17.47 1.20
C PRO A 89 5.68 18.61 0.22
N ALA A 90 5.93 18.39 -1.08
CA ALA A 90 5.59 19.35 -2.12
C ALA A 90 4.10 19.31 -2.53
N ALA A 91 3.31 18.41 -1.95
CA ALA A 91 1.92 18.13 -2.34
C ALA A 91 1.80 17.91 -3.86
N SER A 92 2.79 17.24 -4.45
CA SER A 92 2.85 16.94 -5.87
C SER A 92 1.78 15.93 -6.28
N GLY A 93 1.27 15.14 -5.33
CA GLY A 93 0.25 14.12 -5.51
C GLY A 93 0.78 12.81 -6.10
N LEU A 94 2.10 12.64 -6.23
CA LEU A 94 2.75 11.46 -6.79
C LEU A 94 4.02 11.12 -6.02
N LEU A 95 4.29 9.83 -5.83
CA LEU A 95 5.57 9.33 -5.35
C LEU A 95 6.27 8.56 -6.48
N PRO A 96 7.42 9.06 -6.99
CA PRO A 96 8.18 8.36 -8.02
C PRO A 96 8.91 7.14 -7.46
N TRP A 97 9.09 6.11 -8.30
CA TRP A 97 9.90 4.94 -7.95
C TRP A 97 11.40 5.27 -7.91
N GLU A 98 11.90 6.02 -8.90
CA GLU A 98 13.33 6.22 -9.16
C GLU A 98 14.11 6.82 -7.98
N ASP A 99 13.48 7.69 -7.19
CA ASP A 99 14.11 8.35 -6.04
C ASP A 99 14.07 7.49 -4.76
N GLY A 100 13.63 6.23 -4.83
CA GLY A 100 13.51 5.35 -3.67
C GLY A 100 12.36 5.71 -2.71
N ARG A 101 11.57 6.74 -3.03
CA ARG A 101 10.49 7.26 -2.18
C ARG A 101 9.42 6.24 -1.84
N ILE A 102 9.10 5.35 -2.78
CA ILE A 102 8.17 4.25 -2.52
C ILE A 102 8.72 3.30 -1.45
N CYS A 103 10.01 2.95 -1.53
CA CYS A 103 10.66 2.10 -0.53
C CYS A 103 10.71 2.78 0.85
N GLU A 104 11.08 4.07 0.90
CA GLU A 104 11.08 4.86 2.14
C GLU A 104 9.68 4.97 2.75
N PHE A 105 8.66 5.19 1.91
CA PHE A 105 7.26 5.22 2.33
C PHE A 105 6.81 3.88 2.91
N VAL A 106 7.10 2.77 2.24
CA VAL A 106 6.79 1.42 2.73
C VAL A 106 7.50 1.17 4.06
N ASP A 107 8.80 1.49 4.16
CA ASP A 107 9.56 1.34 5.38
C ASP A 107 8.99 2.19 6.54
N ALA A 108 8.61 3.44 6.28
CA ALA A 108 7.96 4.29 7.26
C ALA A 108 6.66 3.66 7.82
N VAL A 109 5.83 3.05 6.96
CA VAL A 109 4.61 2.38 7.43
C VAL A 109 4.92 1.09 8.18
N PHE A 110 5.87 0.27 7.72
CA PHE A 110 6.22 -0.98 8.40
C PHE A 110 6.81 -0.73 9.79
N ARG A 111 7.61 0.34 9.95
CA ARG A 111 8.17 0.75 11.25
C ARG A 111 7.11 1.13 12.28
N GLU A 112 5.99 1.73 11.88
CA GLU A 112 4.86 2.03 12.78
C GLU A 112 4.27 0.76 13.42
N TYR A 113 4.48 -0.40 12.79
CA TYR A 113 4.08 -1.71 13.31
C TYR A 113 5.24 -2.52 13.89
N SER A 114 6.42 -1.91 14.05
CA SER A 114 7.65 -2.56 14.50
C SER A 114 8.10 -3.72 13.59
N LEU A 115 7.86 -3.57 12.29
CA LEU A 115 8.28 -4.52 11.27
C LEU A 115 9.46 -3.96 10.48
N PHE A 116 10.23 -4.87 9.88
CA PHE A 116 11.14 -4.51 8.80
C PHE A 116 10.37 -4.45 7.48
N ALA A 117 10.72 -3.46 6.65
CA ALA A 117 10.20 -3.40 5.29
C ALA A 117 10.46 -4.72 4.53
N PRO A 118 9.54 -5.13 3.65
CA PRO A 118 9.78 -6.27 2.78
C PRO A 118 10.95 -5.98 1.83
N GLY A 119 11.57 -7.04 1.29
CA GLY A 119 12.65 -6.87 0.32
C GLY A 119 12.21 -6.07 -0.91
N GLU A 120 13.12 -5.30 -1.50
CA GLU A 120 12.84 -4.43 -2.65
C GLU A 120 12.19 -5.19 -3.81
N GLY A 121 12.55 -6.46 -4.04
CA GLY A 121 11.94 -7.30 -5.07
C GLY A 121 10.43 -7.45 -4.90
N LEU A 122 9.96 -7.69 -3.68
CA LEU A 122 8.54 -7.77 -3.36
C LEU A 122 7.86 -6.41 -3.52
N ILE A 123 8.48 -5.34 -2.98
CA ILE A 123 7.97 -3.97 -3.12
C ILE A 123 7.80 -3.61 -4.59
N ARG A 124 8.81 -3.88 -5.42
CA ARG A 124 8.79 -3.60 -6.86
C ARG A 124 7.72 -4.41 -7.59
N GLN A 125 7.56 -5.69 -7.24
CA GLN A 125 6.53 -6.51 -7.86
C GLN A 125 5.13 -6.00 -7.51
N THR A 126 4.89 -5.62 -6.25
CA THR A 126 3.59 -5.05 -5.86
C THR A 126 3.39 -3.67 -6.47
N TYR A 127 4.44 -2.84 -6.55
CA TYR A 127 4.42 -1.55 -7.24
C TYR A 127 3.98 -1.71 -8.70
N ASN A 128 4.58 -2.66 -9.44
CA ASN A 128 4.25 -2.91 -10.85
C ASN A 128 2.78 -3.34 -11.05
N ALA A 129 2.16 -3.95 -10.04
CA ALA A 129 0.73 -4.30 -10.10
C ALA A 129 -0.17 -3.05 -10.03
N PHE A 130 0.32 -1.96 -9.44
CA PHE A 130 -0.43 -0.73 -9.23
C PHE A 130 -0.06 0.40 -10.19
N ASP A 131 1.13 0.38 -10.79
CA ASP A 131 1.53 1.32 -11.85
C ASP A 131 0.94 0.91 -13.22
N THR A 132 -0.39 0.88 -13.33
CA THR A 132 -1.07 0.34 -14.52
C THR A 132 -0.96 1.22 -15.76
N GLU A 133 -0.49 2.46 -15.61
CA GLU A 133 -0.32 3.43 -16.70
C GLU A 133 1.16 3.68 -17.03
N ASP A 134 2.09 2.87 -16.49
CA ASP A 134 3.55 2.99 -16.71
C ASP A 134 4.07 4.41 -16.46
N ARG A 135 3.59 5.02 -15.36
CA ARG A 135 3.89 6.42 -15.01
C ARG A 135 5.19 6.55 -14.24
N CYS A 136 5.83 5.44 -13.89
CA CYS A 136 6.97 5.39 -12.98
C CYS A 136 6.70 6.10 -11.64
N SER A 137 5.42 6.23 -11.27
CA SER A 137 4.96 6.89 -10.05
C SER A 137 3.57 6.43 -9.61
N LEU A 138 3.37 6.37 -8.30
CA LEU A 138 2.08 6.07 -7.70
C LEU A 138 1.44 7.33 -7.11
N ASP A 139 0.13 7.45 -7.26
CA ASP A 139 -0.66 8.43 -6.56
C ASP A 139 -0.96 8.01 -5.10
N ALA A 140 -1.64 8.88 -4.35
CA ALA A 140 -1.99 8.62 -2.97
C ALA A 140 -2.79 7.31 -2.77
N LEU A 141 -3.77 7.05 -3.64
CA LEU A 141 -4.64 5.87 -3.49
C LEU A 141 -3.84 4.60 -3.80
N GLU A 142 -3.05 4.62 -4.87
CA GLU A 142 -2.20 3.51 -5.27
C GLU A 142 -1.14 3.20 -4.21
N CYS A 143 -0.52 4.21 -3.59
CA CYS A 143 0.40 4.02 -2.47
C CYS A 143 -0.27 3.33 -1.27
N LEU A 144 -1.51 3.70 -0.95
CA LEU A 144 -2.25 3.09 0.16
C LEU A 144 -2.60 1.63 -0.16
N CYS A 145 -3.05 1.35 -1.39
CA CYS A 145 -3.32 -0.01 -1.87
C CYS A 145 -2.06 -0.88 -1.90
N LEU A 146 -0.91 -0.33 -2.32
CA LEU A 146 0.39 -0.99 -2.30
C LEU A 146 0.74 -1.51 -0.91
N VAL A 147 0.64 -0.68 0.12
CA VAL A 147 0.98 -1.06 1.50
C VAL A 147 -0.02 -2.06 2.07
N ASP A 148 -1.31 -1.91 1.79
CA ASP A 148 -2.33 -2.89 2.19
C ASP A 148 -2.03 -4.27 1.60
N ALA A 149 -1.67 -4.33 0.32
CA ALA A 149 -1.26 -5.56 -0.35
C ALA A 149 -0.02 -6.17 0.31
N LEU A 150 1.03 -5.37 0.57
CA LEU A 150 2.27 -5.86 1.20
C LEU A 150 2.02 -6.43 2.60
N ILE A 151 1.21 -5.77 3.44
CA ILE A 151 0.87 -6.28 4.78
C ILE A 151 0.05 -7.57 4.69
N ARG A 152 -0.93 -7.64 3.79
CA ARG A 152 -1.73 -8.84 3.57
C ARG A 152 -0.88 -10.00 3.04
N THR A 153 0.04 -9.75 2.12
CA THR A 153 1.00 -10.75 1.63
C THR A 153 1.92 -11.24 2.75
N THR A 154 2.37 -10.34 3.63
CA THR A 154 3.19 -10.72 4.79
C THR A 154 2.42 -11.62 5.75
N LEU A 155 1.16 -11.27 6.05
CA LEU A 155 0.27 -12.10 6.87
C LEU A 155 -0.04 -13.45 6.22
N TRP A 156 -0.23 -13.48 4.90
CA TRP A 156 -0.43 -14.69 4.12
C TRP A 156 0.77 -15.64 4.24
N ALA A 157 1.98 -15.11 4.03
CA ALA A 157 3.22 -15.89 4.11
C ALA A 157 3.47 -16.51 5.50
N CYS A 158 3.01 -15.88 6.58
CA CYS A 158 3.16 -16.40 7.94
C CYS A 158 2.22 -17.56 8.29
N ARG A 159 1.20 -17.84 7.46
CA ARG A 159 0.22 -18.91 7.69
C ARG A 159 0.63 -20.24 7.03
N GLN A 160 1.60 -20.21 6.12
CA GLN A 160 2.15 -21.38 5.43
C GLN A 160 3.24 -22.03 6.28
#